data_AF-A0A1H0LY69-F1
#
_entry.id   AF-A0A1H0LY69-F1
#
_cell.length_a   1.000
_cell.length_b   1.000
_cell.length_c   1.000
_cell.angle_alpha   90.00
_cell.angle_beta   90.00
_cell.angle_gamma   90.00
#
_symmetry.space_group_name_H-M   'P 1'
#
loop_
_entity.id
_entity.type
_entity.pdbx_description
1 polymer ?
#
loop_
_entity_poly.entity_id
_entity_poly.type
_entity_poly.pdbx_seq_one_letter_code
_entity_poly.pdbx_strand_id
1 'polypeptide(L)'
;MARRVSWTNNSSGHLGTRIYRAPTLDPQNLPAPVATVGPVAQGETAEWVDNSGEYGCYAVQDYDAQGVGALSAEVCVTDPWANVQIGDEIGGGVYAGTHTDGTNTWHVIFATQTAESAVGPEWGNYGTSTGATNPDDGLANQTEILTNHDDGSADAFYHCRDYVDGDGNNDYYLPARNELALVDALVGMSHAEFSTDLSAYRWSSTENSSVNAWTRRFSGSVESTFNKSSTSLRVRPVRRVPV
;
A
#
# COMPACT_ATOMS: atom_id res chain seq x y z
N MET A 1 5.39 -8.48 1.58
CA MET A 1 4.82 -9.35 2.63
C MET A 1 5.49 -10.71 2.57
N ALA A 2 5.75 -11.35 3.72
CA ALA A 2 6.27 -12.71 3.77
C ALA A 2 5.17 -13.72 3.39
N ARG A 3 5.47 -14.71 2.57
CA ARG A 3 4.52 -15.75 2.13
C ARG A 3 4.87 -17.08 2.75
N ARG A 4 3.87 -17.81 3.26
CA ARG A 4 4.08 -19.12 3.90
C ARG A 4 3.70 -20.23 2.94
N VAL A 5 4.64 -21.14 2.70
CA VAL A 5 4.43 -22.40 1.98
C VAL A 5 4.36 -23.50 3.03
N SER A 6 3.24 -24.21 3.09
CA SER A 6 3.04 -25.32 4.03
C SER A 6 2.67 -26.59 3.25
N TRP A 7 3.25 -27.73 3.63
CA TRP A 7 2.99 -29.02 3.00
C TRP A 7 3.08 -30.15 4.03
N THR A 8 2.48 -31.31 3.72
CA THR A 8 2.57 -32.51 4.55
C THR A 8 3.57 -33.48 3.94
N ASN A 9 4.52 -33.97 4.72
CA ASN A 9 5.42 -35.02 4.26
C ASN A 9 4.65 -36.35 4.16
N ASN A 10 4.50 -36.88 2.95
CA ASN A 10 3.82 -38.15 2.70
C ASN A 10 4.80 -39.31 2.44
N SER A 11 6.11 -39.04 2.45
CA SER A 11 7.16 -40.00 2.12
C SER A 11 7.79 -40.66 3.36
N SER A 12 8.08 -41.96 3.25
CA SER A 12 8.89 -42.70 4.21
C SER A 12 10.37 -42.58 3.84
N GLY A 13 11.27 -42.37 4.81
CA GLY A 13 12.71 -42.20 4.53
C GLY A 13 13.11 -40.79 4.04
N HIS A 14 12.21 -39.83 4.24
CA HIS A 14 12.38 -38.42 3.91
C HIS A 14 13.68 -37.82 4.48
N LEU A 15 14.55 -37.32 3.58
CA LEU A 15 15.78 -36.61 3.94
C LEU A 15 15.64 -35.08 3.86
N GLY A 16 14.58 -34.59 3.22
CA GLY A 16 14.23 -33.19 3.13
C GLY A 16 13.33 -32.89 1.94
N THR A 17 12.92 -31.63 1.85
CA THR A 17 12.05 -31.13 0.78
C THR A 17 12.73 -29.98 0.05
N ARG A 18 12.76 -30.03 -1.28
CA ARG A 18 13.13 -28.92 -2.16
C ARG A 18 11.93 -28.04 -2.44
N ILE A 19 12.11 -26.74 -2.36
CA ILE A 19 11.08 -25.75 -2.65
C ILE A 19 11.47 -25.03 -3.93
N TYR A 20 10.55 -25.00 -4.89
CA TYR A 20 10.73 -24.33 -6.17
C TYR A 20 9.86 -23.07 -6.23
N ARG A 21 10.37 -22.04 -6.90
CA ARG A 21 9.63 -20.82 -7.23
C ARG A 21 9.96 -20.38 -8.64
N ALA A 22 8.94 -20.06 -9.43
CA ALA A 22 9.08 -19.42 -10.75
C ALA A 22 7.77 -18.69 -11.12
N PRO A 23 7.76 -17.81 -12.14
CA PRO A 23 6.51 -17.26 -12.67
C PRO A 23 5.51 -18.34 -13.11
N THR A 24 6.02 -19.46 -13.62
CA THR A 24 5.28 -20.70 -13.93
C THR A 24 6.23 -21.88 -13.73
N LEU A 25 5.75 -23.00 -13.20
CA LEU A 25 6.55 -24.22 -13.00
C LEU A 25 6.25 -25.25 -14.08
N ASP A 26 7.25 -25.56 -14.92
CA ASP A 26 7.22 -26.71 -15.82
C ASP A 26 7.80 -27.93 -15.10
N PRO A 27 7.02 -29.01 -14.85
CA PRO A 27 7.52 -30.22 -14.21
C PRO A 27 8.67 -30.91 -14.96
N GLN A 28 8.85 -30.64 -16.27
CA GLN A 28 9.94 -31.19 -17.08
C GLN A 28 11.21 -30.33 -17.06
N ASN A 29 11.10 -29.06 -16.63
CA ASN A 29 12.19 -28.10 -16.64
C ASN A 29 12.12 -27.16 -15.43
N LEU A 30 12.25 -27.76 -14.24
CA LEU A 30 12.19 -27.01 -12.99
C LEU A 30 13.40 -26.09 -12.81
N PRO A 31 13.22 -24.90 -12.20
CA PRO A 31 14.34 -24.04 -11.81
C PRO A 31 15.16 -24.68 -10.69
N ALA A 32 16.29 -24.05 -10.33
CA ALA A 32 16.98 -24.41 -9.10
C ALA A 32 16.05 -24.18 -7.88
N PRO A 33 16.09 -25.05 -6.85
CA PRO A 33 15.33 -24.83 -5.63
C PRO A 33 15.69 -23.50 -4.97
N VAL A 34 14.70 -22.74 -4.54
CA VAL A 34 14.90 -21.50 -3.75
C VAL A 34 15.24 -21.79 -2.29
N ALA A 35 14.86 -22.98 -1.81
CA ALA A 35 15.20 -23.43 -0.47
C ALA A 35 15.14 -24.97 -0.38
N THR A 36 15.77 -25.49 0.68
CA THR A 36 15.64 -26.88 1.11
C THR A 36 15.30 -26.90 2.59
N VAL A 37 14.25 -27.62 2.94
CA VAL A 37 13.86 -27.85 4.34
C VAL A 37 14.29 -29.25 4.75
N GLY A 38 14.81 -29.36 5.98
CA GLY A 38 15.29 -30.62 6.54
C GLY A 38 14.18 -31.66 6.71
N PRO A 39 14.54 -32.87 7.17
CA PRO A 39 13.60 -33.97 7.27
C PRO A 39 12.51 -33.68 8.32
N VAL A 40 11.26 -33.87 7.90
CA VAL A 40 10.06 -33.84 8.72
C VAL A 40 9.48 -35.26 8.80
N ALA A 41 8.89 -35.65 9.94
CA ALA A 41 8.34 -36.99 10.10
C ALA A 41 7.16 -37.24 9.14
N GLN A 42 6.92 -38.50 8.80
CA GLN A 42 5.81 -38.85 7.90
C GLN A 42 4.47 -38.47 8.54
N GLY A 43 3.61 -37.79 7.78
CA GLY A 43 2.31 -37.29 8.23
C GLY A 43 2.38 -35.92 8.94
N GLU A 44 3.57 -35.40 9.22
CA GLU A 44 3.73 -34.08 9.82
C GLU A 44 3.74 -32.97 8.78
N THR A 45 3.35 -31.77 9.20
CA THR A 45 3.36 -30.57 8.36
C THR A 45 4.69 -29.85 8.49
N ALA A 46 5.27 -29.53 7.34
CA ALA A 46 6.45 -28.71 7.19
C ALA A 46 6.05 -27.33 6.66
N GLU A 47 6.86 -26.32 6.99
CA GLU A 47 6.63 -24.94 6.57
C GLU A 47 7.92 -24.27 6.13
N TRP A 48 7.80 -23.37 5.17
CA TRP A 48 8.84 -22.44 4.77
C TRP A 48 8.24 -21.07 4.50
N VAL A 49 9.00 -20.02 4.80
CA VAL A 49 8.57 -18.64 4.63
C VAL A 49 9.42 -17.98 3.56
N ASP A 50 8.78 -17.56 2.47
CA ASP A 50 9.37 -16.72 1.45
C ASP A 50 9.38 -15.26 1.93
N ASN A 51 10.59 -14.74 2.19
CA ASN A 51 10.80 -13.36 2.59
C ASN A 51 11.25 -12.45 1.42
N SER A 52 11.32 -12.96 0.19
CA SER A 52 11.79 -12.18 -0.96
C SER A 52 10.83 -11.07 -1.40
N GLY A 53 9.54 -11.19 -1.06
CA GLY A 53 8.50 -10.30 -1.58
C GLY A 53 8.08 -10.62 -3.03
N GLU A 54 8.76 -11.51 -3.74
CA GLU A 54 8.47 -11.86 -5.14
C GLU A 54 7.19 -12.67 -5.30
N TYR A 55 6.39 -12.35 -6.31
CA TYR A 55 5.23 -13.12 -6.73
C TYR A 55 5.64 -14.27 -7.66
N GLY A 56 4.87 -15.35 -7.65
CA GLY A 56 5.18 -16.54 -8.43
C GLY A 56 4.44 -17.77 -7.95
N CYS A 57 4.73 -18.87 -8.63
CA CYS A 57 4.20 -20.18 -8.33
C CYS A 57 5.20 -21.02 -7.55
N TYR A 58 4.65 -21.75 -6.57
CA TYR A 58 5.40 -22.58 -5.64
C TYR A 58 5.01 -24.05 -5.83
N ALA A 59 6.00 -24.92 -5.74
CA ALA A 59 5.80 -26.34 -5.61
C ALA A 59 6.94 -26.95 -4.79
N VAL A 60 6.70 -28.13 -4.23
CA VAL A 60 7.65 -28.84 -3.39
C VAL A 60 7.95 -30.24 -3.93
N GLN A 61 9.16 -30.72 -3.68
CA GLN A 61 9.54 -32.12 -3.89
C GLN A 61 10.30 -32.67 -2.69
N ASP A 62 9.75 -33.71 -2.08
CA ASP A 62 10.46 -34.52 -1.11
C ASP A 62 11.61 -35.28 -1.80
N TYR A 63 12.70 -35.51 -1.10
CA TYR A 63 13.78 -36.38 -1.55
C TYR A 63 14.26 -37.30 -0.44
N ASP A 64 14.75 -38.46 -0.84
CA ASP A 64 15.29 -39.52 0.02
C ASP A 64 16.64 -40.00 -0.53
N ALA A 65 17.11 -41.15 -0.06
CA ALA A 65 18.37 -41.74 -0.52
C ALA A 65 18.29 -42.31 -1.95
N GLN A 66 17.07 -42.52 -2.47
CA GLN A 66 16.76 -43.13 -3.75
C GLN A 66 16.57 -42.07 -4.85
N GLY A 67 16.23 -40.84 -4.47
CA GLY A 67 16.17 -39.71 -5.39
C GLY A 67 15.18 -38.64 -4.96
N VAL A 68 14.63 -37.94 -5.94
CA VAL A 68 13.63 -36.89 -5.75
C VAL A 68 12.25 -37.44 -6.13
N GLY A 69 11.26 -37.19 -5.29
CA GLY A 69 9.88 -37.60 -5.49
C GLY A 69 9.11 -36.77 -6.51
N ALA A 70 7.82 -37.05 -6.63
CA ALA A 70 6.92 -36.30 -7.50
C ALA A 70 6.80 -34.83 -7.05
N LEU A 71 6.68 -33.92 -8.03
CA LEU A 71 6.35 -32.52 -7.77
C LEU A 71 4.93 -32.41 -7.20
N SER A 72 4.76 -31.58 -6.19
CA SER A 72 3.42 -31.23 -5.69
C SER A 72 2.58 -30.53 -6.75
N ALA A 73 1.28 -30.37 -6.48
CA ALA A 73 0.49 -29.38 -7.20
C ALA A 73 1.13 -28.00 -7.07
N GLU A 74 1.09 -27.25 -8.16
CA GLU A 74 1.55 -25.87 -8.21
C GLU A 74 0.52 -24.96 -7.51
N VAL A 75 1.01 -24.02 -6.70
CA VAL A 75 0.20 -22.97 -6.09
C VAL A 75 0.79 -21.62 -6.46
N CYS A 76 0.03 -20.82 -7.20
CA CYS A 76 0.46 -19.51 -7.67
C CYS A 76 -0.04 -18.38 -6.77
N VAL A 77 0.85 -17.47 -6.43
CA VAL A 77 0.52 -16.18 -5.84
C VAL A 77 0.83 -15.12 -6.88
N THR A 78 -0.21 -14.54 -7.46
CA THR A 78 -0.08 -13.47 -8.46
C THR A 78 0.14 -12.13 -7.79
N ASP A 79 0.89 -11.26 -8.46
CA ASP A 79 0.95 -9.86 -8.09
C ASP A 79 -0.42 -9.23 -8.31
N PRO A 80 -1.13 -8.79 -7.24
CA PRO A 80 -2.43 -8.16 -7.39
C PRO A 80 -2.33 -6.83 -8.15
N TRP A 81 -1.13 -6.25 -8.25
CA TRP A 81 -0.88 -4.99 -8.93
C TRP A 81 -0.45 -5.15 -10.40
N ALA A 82 -0.16 -6.36 -10.88
CA ALA A 82 0.41 -6.56 -12.22
C ALA A 82 -0.47 -6.03 -13.37
N ASN A 83 -1.79 -6.02 -13.18
CA ASN A 83 -2.75 -5.56 -14.20
C ASN A 83 -3.72 -4.49 -13.68
N VAL A 84 -3.44 -3.91 -12.51
CA VAL A 84 -4.32 -2.91 -11.89
C VAL A 84 -4.46 -1.69 -12.81
N GLN A 85 -5.68 -1.20 -12.98
CA GLN A 85 -6.00 0.00 -13.73
C GLN A 85 -6.45 1.11 -12.78
N ILE A 86 -6.18 2.37 -13.14
CA ILE A 86 -6.69 3.53 -12.41
C ILE A 86 -8.21 3.40 -12.28
N GLY A 87 -8.72 3.52 -11.05
CA GLY A 87 -10.13 3.32 -10.73
C GLY A 87 -10.48 1.93 -10.17
N ASP A 88 -9.59 0.94 -10.25
CA ASP A 88 -9.87 -0.37 -9.65
C ASP A 88 -9.98 -0.27 -8.13
N GLU A 89 -10.95 -1.00 -7.55
CA GLU A 89 -11.05 -1.20 -6.11
C GLU A 89 -10.06 -2.27 -5.66
N ILE A 90 -9.02 -1.86 -4.96
CA ILE A 90 -7.90 -2.71 -4.55
C ILE A 90 -7.19 -2.11 -3.34
N GLY A 91 -6.66 -2.97 -2.48
CA GLY A 91 -5.85 -2.54 -1.34
C GLY A 91 -6.61 -1.60 -0.39
N GLY A 92 -7.91 -1.81 -0.18
CA GLY A 92 -8.71 -1.02 0.76
C GLY A 92 -9.31 0.28 0.21
N GLY A 93 -9.14 0.57 -1.08
CA GLY A 93 -9.68 1.79 -1.68
C GLY A 93 -9.62 1.80 -3.21
N VAL A 94 -9.53 2.99 -3.79
CA VAL A 94 -9.49 3.20 -5.25
C VAL A 94 -8.06 3.47 -5.69
N TYR A 95 -7.56 2.66 -6.62
CA TYR A 95 -6.22 2.85 -7.17
C TYR A 95 -6.15 4.11 -8.03
N ALA A 96 -5.25 5.04 -7.68
CA ALA A 96 -5.08 6.32 -8.37
C ALA A 96 -3.89 6.33 -9.35
N GLY A 97 -3.10 5.26 -9.39
CA GLY A 97 -1.89 5.16 -10.19
C GLY A 97 -0.62 5.00 -9.35
N THR A 98 0.52 5.05 -10.01
CA THR A 98 1.84 5.08 -9.34
C THR A 98 2.31 6.51 -9.11
N HIS A 99 3.04 6.73 -8.02
CA HIS A 99 3.71 7.99 -7.71
C HIS A 99 5.17 7.74 -7.34
N THR A 100 6.05 8.70 -7.62
CA THR A 100 7.47 8.62 -7.30
C THR A 100 7.97 9.91 -6.66
N ASP A 101 8.78 9.77 -5.60
CA ASP A 101 9.51 10.88 -4.97
C ASP A 101 10.87 11.17 -5.68
N GLY A 102 11.10 10.53 -6.84
CA GLY A 102 12.36 10.55 -7.59
C GLY A 102 13.32 9.40 -7.26
N THR A 103 13.09 8.66 -6.17
CA THR A 103 13.91 7.50 -5.75
C THR A 103 13.08 6.23 -5.63
N ASN A 104 11.95 6.32 -4.95
CA ASN A 104 11.03 5.24 -4.67
C ASN A 104 9.78 5.40 -5.54
N THR A 105 9.12 4.30 -5.87
CA THR A 105 7.83 4.31 -6.56
C THR A 105 6.83 3.49 -5.75
N TRP A 106 5.61 4.00 -5.65
CA TRP A 106 4.52 3.31 -4.95
C TRP A 106 3.24 3.34 -5.77
N HIS A 107 2.43 2.31 -5.63
CA HIS A 107 1.00 2.36 -5.88
C HIS A 107 0.34 3.29 -4.85
N VAL A 108 -0.46 4.25 -5.32
CA VAL A 108 -1.23 5.15 -4.45
C VAL A 108 -2.70 4.74 -4.50
N ILE A 109 -3.28 4.52 -3.33
CA ILE A 109 -4.66 4.08 -3.14
C ILE A 109 -5.36 5.15 -2.30
N PHE A 110 -6.41 5.76 -2.86
CA PHE A 110 -7.26 6.66 -2.09
C PHE A 110 -8.27 5.84 -1.30
N ALA A 111 -8.47 6.18 -0.04
CA ALA A 111 -9.60 5.64 0.70
C ALA A 111 -10.92 5.99 0.00
N THR A 112 -11.94 5.15 0.20
CA THR A 112 -13.28 5.39 -0.37
C THR A 112 -13.88 6.69 0.17
N GLN A 113 -14.91 7.20 -0.51
CA GLN A 113 -15.64 8.41 -0.14
C GLN A 113 -16.14 8.37 1.32
N THR A 114 -16.47 7.19 1.83
CA THR A 114 -16.93 7.02 3.23
C THR A 114 -15.86 7.38 4.26
N ALA A 115 -14.57 7.32 3.88
CA ALA A 115 -13.44 7.70 4.71
C ALA A 115 -13.13 9.21 4.69
N GLU A 116 -13.72 9.95 3.75
CA GLU A 116 -13.51 11.39 3.66
C GLU A 116 -14.16 12.10 4.86
N SER A 117 -13.41 13.03 5.46
CA SER A 117 -13.95 13.81 6.56
C SER A 117 -15.10 14.73 6.12
N ALA A 118 -15.96 15.07 7.07
CA ALA A 118 -16.71 16.32 6.97
C ALA A 118 -15.74 17.52 6.94
N VAL A 119 -16.23 18.71 6.61
CA VAL A 119 -15.45 19.94 6.85
C VAL A 119 -15.19 20.09 8.35
N GLY A 120 -14.00 20.55 8.72
CA GLY A 120 -13.66 20.72 10.13
C GLY A 120 -12.18 20.52 10.45
N PRO A 121 -11.51 19.48 9.93
CA PRO A 121 -10.14 19.21 10.30
C PRO A 121 -9.20 20.36 9.94
N GLU A 122 -8.51 20.90 10.95
CA GLU A 122 -7.44 21.86 10.77
C GLU A 122 -6.16 21.15 10.30
N TRP A 123 -5.34 21.84 9.51
CA TRP A 123 -4.01 21.34 9.16
C TRP A 123 -3.08 21.37 10.39
N GLY A 124 -3.28 22.34 11.29
CA GLY A 124 -2.57 22.48 12.57
C GLY A 124 -1.32 23.36 12.51
N ASN A 125 -0.59 23.48 13.62
CA ASN A 125 0.71 24.18 13.68
C ASN A 125 0.70 25.61 13.11
N TYR A 126 -0.41 26.34 13.27
CA TYR A 126 -0.56 27.66 12.69
C TYR A 126 0.46 28.65 13.29
N GLY A 127 1.19 29.35 12.41
CA GLY A 127 2.23 30.30 12.80
C GLY A 127 3.62 29.67 12.92
N THR A 128 3.74 28.35 12.80
CA THR A 128 5.00 27.59 12.87
C THR A 128 5.36 27.02 11.50
N SER A 129 6.63 27.16 11.10
CA SER A 129 7.16 26.41 9.95
C SER A 129 7.58 25.03 10.43
N THR A 130 6.97 23.99 9.88
CA THR A 130 7.19 22.60 10.31
C THR A 130 8.19 21.85 9.42
N GLY A 131 8.48 22.38 8.23
CA GLY A 131 9.39 21.71 7.30
C GLY A 131 8.75 20.54 6.53
N ALA A 132 7.47 20.22 6.79
CA ALA A 132 6.67 19.23 6.08
C ALA A 132 6.32 19.69 4.65
N THR A 133 7.36 19.92 3.82
CA THR A 133 7.30 20.62 2.53
C THR A 133 7.46 19.68 1.34
N ASN A 134 7.54 18.36 1.56
CA ASN A 134 7.72 17.41 0.48
C ASN A 134 6.45 17.36 -0.40
N PRO A 135 6.52 17.65 -1.71
CA PRO A 135 5.34 17.63 -2.57
C PRO A 135 4.95 16.21 -3.02
N ASP A 136 5.81 15.21 -2.85
CA ASP A 136 5.67 13.86 -3.39
C ASP A 136 5.58 12.75 -2.32
N ASP A 137 5.86 13.06 -1.04
CA ASP A 137 5.78 12.08 0.06
C ASP A 137 4.93 12.60 1.22
N GLY A 138 3.64 12.26 1.21
CA GLY A 138 2.71 12.65 2.25
C GLY A 138 2.95 11.94 3.58
N LEU A 139 3.50 10.72 3.54
CA LEU A 139 3.81 9.97 4.75
C LEU A 139 5.02 10.59 5.47
N ALA A 140 6.02 11.07 4.73
CA ALA A 140 7.14 11.80 5.31
C ALA A 140 6.67 13.12 5.96
N ASN A 141 5.81 13.88 5.29
CA ASN A 141 5.22 15.09 5.86
C ASN A 141 4.40 14.79 7.12
N GLN A 142 3.54 13.77 7.08
CA GLN A 142 2.74 13.34 8.23
C GLN A 142 3.64 12.91 9.39
N THR A 143 4.72 12.17 9.11
CA THR A 143 5.69 11.75 10.12
C THR A 143 6.36 12.95 10.78
N GLU A 144 6.78 13.94 9.98
CA GLU A 144 7.38 15.19 10.49
C GLU A 144 6.42 15.92 11.43
N ILE A 145 5.16 16.09 11.00
CA ILE A 145 4.13 16.75 11.80
C ILE A 145 3.89 16.01 13.12
N LEU A 146 3.58 14.73 13.06
CA LEU A 146 3.13 13.95 14.23
C LEU A 146 4.27 13.60 15.19
N THR A 147 5.53 13.69 14.76
CA THR A 147 6.69 13.36 15.61
C THR A 147 7.34 14.59 16.20
N ASN A 148 7.53 15.65 15.39
CA ASN A 148 8.35 16.80 15.76
C ASN A 148 7.53 18.06 16.06
N HIS A 149 6.29 18.11 15.56
CA HIS A 149 5.44 19.29 15.58
C HIS A 149 4.03 18.99 16.12
N ASP A 150 3.85 17.91 16.88
CA ASP A 150 2.54 17.58 17.41
C ASP A 150 2.18 18.50 18.58
N ASP A 151 1.32 19.49 18.33
CA ASP A 151 0.81 20.45 19.31
C ASP A 151 -0.66 20.21 19.68
N GLY A 152 -1.25 19.10 19.21
CA GLY A 152 -2.66 18.77 19.43
C GLY A 152 -3.63 19.40 18.43
N SER A 153 -3.17 20.20 17.46
CA SER A 153 -4.04 20.91 16.49
C SER A 153 -4.10 20.27 15.09
N ALA A 154 -3.36 19.19 14.84
CA ALA A 154 -3.17 18.60 13.53
C ALA A 154 -4.30 17.63 13.12
N ASP A 155 -5.57 18.03 13.26
CA ASP A 155 -6.76 17.18 13.05
C ASP A 155 -6.78 16.48 11.68
N ALA A 156 -6.34 17.18 10.63
CA ALA A 156 -6.25 16.64 9.28
C ALA A 156 -5.35 15.38 9.21
N PHE A 157 -4.25 15.40 9.96
CA PHE A 157 -3.30 14.29 10.04
C PHE A 157 -3.82 13.17 10.93
N TYR A 158 -4.45 13.50 12.07
CA TYR A 158 -5.05 12.49 12.95
C TYR A 158 -6.16 11.72 12.24
N HIS A 159 -7.04 12.40 11.50
CA HIS A 159 -8.12 11.75 10.74
C HIS A 159 -7.56 10.70 9.76
N CYS A 160 -6.45 11.00 9.08
CA CYS A 160 -5.85 10.05 8.15
C CYS A 160 -5.10 8.92 8.86
N ARG A 161 -4.34 9.23 9.91
CA ARG A 161 -3.60 8.25 10.72
C ARG A 161 -4.54 7.23 11.40
N ASP A 162 -5.66 7.70 11.93
CA ASP A 162 -6.58 6.89 12.74
C ASP A 162 -7.58 6.10 11.89
N TYR A 163 -7.60 6.33 10.56
CA TYR A 163 -8.47 5.60 9.66
C TYR A 163 -8.04 4.14 9.53
N VAL A 164 -9.01 3.24 9.71
CA VAL A 164 -8.89 1.81 9.47
C VAL A 164 -9.99 1.40 8.50
N ASP A 165 -9.62 0.75 7.40
CA ASP A 165 -10.58 0.29 6.40
C ASP A 165 -11.26 -1.04 6.78
N GLY A 166 -12.18 -1.50 5.92
CA GLY A 166 -12.92 -2.74 6.14
C GLY A 166 -12.06 -4.01 6.11
N ASP A 167 -10.88 -3.95 5.51
CA ASP A 167 -9.92 -5.05 5.44
C ASP A 167 -8.90 -4.99 6.60
N GLY A 168 -9.00 -3.98 7.47
CA GLY A 168 -8.13 -3.80 8.63
C GLY A 168 -6.81 -3.10 8.33
N ASN A 169 -6.64 -2.49 7.15
CA ASN A 169 -5.45 -1.68 6.88
C ASN A 169 -5.53 -0.35 7.64
N ASN A 170 -4.40 0.08 8.21
CA ASN A 170 -4.29 1.23 9.11
C ASN A 170 -3.04 2.09 8.82
N ASP A 171 -2.50 1.97 7.61
CA ASP A 171 -1.29 2.64 7.12
C ASP A 171 -1.61 3.88 6.27
N TYR A 172 -2.74 4.52 6.56
CA TYR A 172 -3.23 5.69 5.84
C TYR A 172 -2.57 6.99 6.33
N TYR A 173 -2.47 7.96 5.42
CA TYR A 173 -1.88 9.26 5.67
C TYR A 173 -2.52 10.36 4.82
N LEU A 174 -2.27 11.61 5.21
CA LEU A 174 -2.71 12.78 4.44
C LEU A 174 -1.83 12.95 3.19
N PRO A 175 -2.38 12.92 1.97
CA PRO A 175 -1.58 12.94 0.74
C PRO A 175 -0.76 14.22 0.58
N ALA A 176 0.46 14.10 0.08
CA ALA A 176 1.21 15.25 -0.41
C ALA A 176 0.56 15.86 -1.65
N ARG A 177 1.01 17.04 -2.04
CA ARG A 177 0.37 17.86 -3.08
C ARG A 177 0.25 17.10 -4.40
N ASN A 178 1.31 16.41 -4.82
CA ASN A 178 1.35 15.70 -6.09
C ASN A 178 0.67 14.33 -6.01
N GLU A 179 0.68 13.67 -4.85
CA GLU A 179 -0.15 12.48 -4.60
C GLU A 179 -1.64 12.82 -4.70
N LEU A 180 -2.06 13.93 -4.07
CA LEU A 180 -3.44 14.42 -4.11
C LEU A 180 -3.87 14.78 -5.55
N ALA A 181 -2.95 15.18 -6.41
CA ALA A 181 -3.23 15.51 -7.81
C ALA A 181 -3.63 14.29 -8.66
N LEU A 182 -3.28 13.06 -8.24
CA LEU A 182 -3.69 11.84 -8.95
C LEU A 182 -5.22 11.66 -9.02
N VAL A 183 -5.95 12.32 -8.12
CA VAL A 183 -7.42 12.33 -8.13
C VAL A 183 -8.02 12.82 -9.44
N ASP A 184 -7.29 13.64 -10.20
CA ASP A 184 -7.75 14.20 -11.47
C ASP A 184 -8.09 13.12 -12.50
N ALA A 185 -7.34 12.02 -12.53
CA ALA A 185 -7.63 10.90 -13.42
C ALA A 185 -8.96 10.23 -13.05
N LEU A 186 -9.21 10.06 -11.75
CA LEU A 186 -10.44 9.46 -11.20
C LEU A 186 -11.66 10.36 -11.45
N VAL A 187 -11.50 11.68 -11.28
CA VAL A 187 -12.54 12.66 -11.63
C VAL A 187 -12.79 12.69 -13.13
N GLY A 188 -11.73 12.68 -13.94
CA GLY A 188 -11.81 12.71 -15.41
C GLY A 188 -12.56 11.53 -16.01
N MET A 189 -12.47 10.35 -15.39
CA MET A 189 -13.25 9.17 -15.76
C MET A 189 -14.63 9.07 -15.10
N SER A 190 -15.04 10.09 -14.33
CA SER A 190 -16.31 10.10 -13.58
C SER A 190 -16.45 8.92 -12.61
N HIS A 191 -15.36 8.55 -11.91
CA HIS A 191 -15.37 7.47 -10.93
C HIS A 191 -16.38 7.75 -9.80
N ALA A 192 -17.17 6.75 -9.40
CA ALA A 192 -18.27 6.92 -8.45
C ALA A 192 -17.81 7.51 -7.10
N GLU A 193 -16.67 7.04 -6.58
CA GLU A 193 -16.06 7.53 -5.34
C GLU A 193 -15.60 9.01 -5.40
N PHE A 194 -15.47 9.57 -6.60
CA PHE A 194 -14.98 10.93 -6.88
C PHE A 194 -16.01 11.72 -7.70
N SER A 195 -17.29 11.55 -7.37
CA SER A 195 -18.42 12.19 -8.08
C SER A 195 -19.20 13.22 -7.24
N THR A 196 -18.99 13.29 -5.93
CA THR A 196 -19.72 14.19 -5.01
C THR A 196 -18.80 15.26 -4.41
N ASP A 197 -19.39 16.40 -4.01
CA ASP A 197 -18.72 17.50 -3.32
C ASP A 197 -17.38 17.95 -3.93
N LEU A 198 -17.28 17.90 -5.27
CA LEU A 198 -16.06 18.21 -6.02
C LEU A 198 -15.62 19.68 -5.90
N SER A 199 -16.51 20.56 -5.43
CA SER A 199 -16.24 21.98 -5.26
C SER A 199 -15.54 22.33 -3.94
N ALA A 200 -15.54 21.44 -2.95
CA ALA A 200 -14.82 21.66 -1.71
C ALA A 200 -13.31 21.39 -1.86
N TYR A 201 -12.48 22.13 -1.12
CA TYR A 201 -11.05 21.90 -1.08
C TYR A 201 -10.71 20.78 -0.09
N ARG A 202 -9.73 19.95 -0.46
CA ARG A 202 -9.09 18.96 0.41
C ARG A 202 -7.71 19.46 0.81
N TRP A 203 -7.35 19.24 2.06
CA TRP A 203 -5.98 19.47 2.51
C TRP A 203 -5.00 18.53 1.81
N SER A 204 -3.82 19.05 1.54
CA SER A 204 -2.61 18.26 1.36
C SER A 204 -1.74 18.35 2.61
N SER A 205 -0.91 17.34 2.86
CA SER A 205 0.11 17.38 3.91
C SER A 205 1.27 18.33 3.60
N THR A 206 1.39 18.85 2.38
CA THR A 206 2.47 19.75 2.00
C THR A 206 2.26 21.16 2.57
N GLU A 207 3.16 21.59 3.44
CA GLU A 207 3.29 22.94 3.95
C GLU A 207 3.68 23.92 2.81
N ASN A 208 3.06 25.10 2.79
CA ASN A 208 3.47 26.18 1.90
C ASN A 208 4.23 27.29 2.65
N SER A 209 3.82 27.58 3.89
CA SER A 209 4.47 28.53 4.78
C SER A 209 4.09 28.26 6.23
N SER A 210 4.60 29.05 7.17
CA SER A 210 4.22 28.96 8.59
C SER A 210 2.71 29.12 8.85
N VAL A 211 1.97 29.76 7.93
CA VAL A 211 0.54 30.05 8.09
C VAL A 211 -0.36 29.34 7.08
N ASN A 212 0.20 28.82 5.98
CA ASN A 212 -0.59 28.23 4.89
C ASN A 212 -0.11 26.82 4.53
N ALA A 213 -1.06 25.98 4.11
CA ALA A 213 -0.79 24.66 3.54
C ALA A 213 -1.45 24.52 2.16
N TRP A 214 -0.93 23.59 1.35
CA TRP A 214 -1.46 23.31 0.02
C TRP A 214 -2.80 22.57 0.09
N THR A 215 -3.63 22.81 -0.92
CA THR A 215 -4.99 22.29 -1.01
C THR A 215 -5.35 22.01 -2.46
N ARG A 216 -6.27 21.07 -2.67
CA ARG A 216 -6.81 20.78 -3.99
C ARG A 216 -8.32 20.70 -3.98
N ARG A 217 -8.94 21.33 -4.97
CA ARG A 217 -10.35 21.14 -5.30
C ARG A 217 -10.45 20.16 -6.46
N PHE A 218 -11.23 19.10 -6.29
CA PHE A 218 -11.35 18.04 -7.29
C PHE A 218 -12.02 18.52 -8.58
N SER A 219 -12.92 19.50 -8.51
CA SER A 219 -13.49 20.14 -9.69
C SER A 219 -12.50 21.11 -10.35
N GLY A 220 -12.20 20.83 -11.61
CA GLY A 220 -11.37 21.67 -12.48
C GLY A 220 -9.89 21.66 -12.11
N SER A 221 -9.41 20.67 -11.36
CA SER A 221 -7.98 20.49 -11.06
C SER A 221 -7.34 21.70 -10.39
N VAL A 222 -8.11 22.42 -9.57
CA VAL A 222 -7.68 23.71 -9.00
C VAL A 222 -6.91 23.49 -7.71
N GLU A 223 -5.71 24.02 -7.69
CA GLU A 223 -4.85 24.05 -6.52
C GLU A 223 -4.85 25.45 -5.89
N SER A 224 -4.74 25.49 -4.57
CA SER A 224 -4.64 26.73 -3.81
C SER A 224 -3.88 26.47 -2.51
N THR A 225 -3.64 27.54 -1.75
CA THR A 225 -3.20 27.44 -0.36
C THR A 225 -4.28 28.01 0.56
N PHE A 226 -4.46 27.41 1.73
CA PHE A 226 -5.37 27.92 2.76
C PHE A 226 -4.65 28.06 4.09
N ASN A 227 -5.20 28.93 4.94
CA ASN A 227 -4.73 29.12 6.31
C ASN A 227 -4.83 27.79 7.08
N LYS A 228 -3.74 27.36 7.73
CA LYS A 228 -3.66 26.07 8.43
C LYS A 228 -4.72 25.87 9.52
N SER A 229 -5.27 26.94 10.10
CA SER A 229 -6.38 26.88 11.06
C SER A 229 -7.77 26.95 10.42
N SER A 230 -7.87 26.83 9.09
CA SER A 230 -9.16 26.81 8.41
C SER A 230 -9.88 25.49 8.64
N THR A 231 -11.13 25.58 9.10
CA THR A 231 -12.03 24.45 9.31
C THR A 231 -12.99 24.23 8.13
N SER A 232 -12.73 24.86 6.98
CA SER A 232 -13.61 24.81 5.80
C SER A 232 -13.26 23.72 4.79
N LEU A 233 -12.23 22.92 5.09
CA LEU A 233 -11.66 21.93 4.21
C LEU A 233 -11.91 20.52 4.72
N ARG A 234 -11.79 19.57 3.80
CA ARG A 234 -11.92 18.13 4.05
C ARG A 234 -10.57 17.45 3.94
N VAL A 235 -10.50 16.19 4.38
CA VAL A 235 -9.36 15.31 4.14
C VAL A 235 -9.83 13.98 3.59
N ARG A 236 -9.07 13.44 2.63
CA ARG A 236 -9.28 12.08 2.14
C ARG A 236 -7.97 11.31 2.35
N PRO A 237 -7.97 10.30 3.23
CA PRO A 237 -6.77 9.51 3.48
C PRO A 237 -6.31 8.78 2.21
N VAL A 238 -5.01 8.63 2.04
CA VAL A 238 -4.40 7.76 1.04
C VAL A 238 -3.48 6.77 1.73
N ARG A 239 -3.20 5.65 1.08
CA ARG A 239 -2.14 4.74 1.48
C ARG A 239 -1.26 4.41 0.28
N ARG A 240 -0.06 3.89 0.56
CA ARG A 240 0.91 3.53 -0.47
C ARG A 240 1.39 2.10 -0.33
N VAL A 241 1.60 1.43 -1.46
CA VAL A 241 2.20 0.10 -1.54
C VAL A 241 3.42 0.16 -2.46
N PRO A 242 4.61 -0.29 -2.03
CA PRO A 242 5.80 -0.31 -2.88
C PRO A 242 5.57 -1.07 -4.19
N VAL A 243 6.13 -0.52 -5.28
CA VAL A 243 6.28 -1.21 -6.59
C VAL A 243 7.51 -2.12 -6.56
#